data_AF-A0A968X4F3-F1
#
_entry.id   AF-A0A968X4F3-F1
#
_cell.length_a   1.000
_cell.length_b   1.000
_cell.length_c   1.000
_cell.angle_alpha   90.00
_cell.angle_beta   90.00
_cell.angle_gamma   90.00
#
_symmetry.space_group_name_H-M   'P 1'
#
loop_
_entity.id
_entity.type
_entity.pdbx_description
1 polymer ?
#
loop_
_entity_poly.entity_id
_entity_poly.type
_entity_poly.pdbx_seq_one_letter_code
_entity_poly.pdbx_strand_id
1 'polypeptide(L)' 'MVAAHLACFERGHIADGFIATEPHWIDVCVAHPGILYFRVVVEGKSAHAGRGHLGVNAAVEAAPHHQACWGAL' A
#
# COMPACT_ATOMS: atom_id res chain seq x y z
N MET A 1 0.62 5.59 12.41
CA MET A 1 -0.19 5.30 13.61
C MET A 1 -0.19 3.81 13.99
N VAL A 2 -0.49 2.88 13.07
CA VAL A 2 -0.69 1.45 13.38
C VAL A 2 0.53 0.74 13.99
N ALA A 3 1.74 0.91 13.44
CA ALA A 3 2.93 0.20 13.93
C ALA A 3 3.38 0.64 15.34
N ALA A 4 3.22 1.92 15.68
CA ALA A 4 3.63 2.44 16.98
C ALA A 4 2.74 1.94 18.13
N HIS A 5 1.43 1.82 17.89
CA HIS A 5 0.50 1.29 18.91
C HIS A 5 0.75 -0.17 19.23
N LEU A 6 1.00 -1.00 18.21
CA LEU A 6 1.37 -2.40 18.43
C LEU A 6 2.60 -2.52 19.33
N ALA A 7 3.66 -1.76 19.04
CA ALA A 7 4.87 -1.77 19.85
C ALA A 7 4.63 -1.36 21.32
N CYS A 8 3.69 -0.44 21.57
CA CYS A 8 3.31 -0.08 22.94
C CYS A 8 2.62 -1.23 23.67
N PHE A 9 1.73 -1.95 23.00
CA PHE A 9 1.07 -3.13 23.58
C PHE A 9 2.05 -4.27 23.81
N GLU A 10 2.98 -4.51 22.89
CA GLU A 10 4.06 -5.51 23.07
C GLU A 10 4.97 -5.19 24.25
N ARG A 11 5.12 -3.91 24.60
CA ARG A 11 5.86 -3.44 25.80
C ARG A 11 5.03 -3.50 27.09
N GLY A 12 3.77 -3.92 27.04
CA GLY A 12 2.90 -4.09 28.20
C GLY A 12 2.23 -2.80 28.69
N HIS A 13 2.15 -1.76 27.87
CA HIS A 13 1.40 -0.55 28.24
C HIS A 13 -0.12 -0.84 28.23
N ILE A 14 -0.80 -0.43 29.31
CA ILE A 14 -2.26 -0.59 29.49
C ILE A 14 -2.92 0.75 29.80
N ALA A 15 -4.18 0.91 29.39
CA ALA A 15 -5.02 2.06 29.68
C ALA A 15 -6.50 1.68 29.52
N ASP A 16 -7.41 2.41 30.17
CA ASP A 16 -8.86 2.20 30.01
C ASP A 16 -9.40 2.72 28.67
N GLY A 17 -8.62 3.55 27.97
CA GLY A 17 -8.97 4.12 26.68
C GLY A 17 -7.78 4.79 26.00
N PHE A 18 -7.93 5.04 24.71
CA PHE A 18 -6.89 5.64 23.87
C PHE A 18 -7.52 6.62 22.87
N ILE A 19 -6.93 7.82 22.75
CA ILE A 19 -7.36 8.85 21.80
C ILE A 19 -6.19 9.16 20.86
N ALA A 20 -6.45 9.10 19.56
CA ALA A 20 -5.50 9.47 18.52
C ALA A 20 -5.86 10.83 17.92
N THR A 21 -4.94 11.79 18.01
CA THR A 21 -5.18 13.17 17.57
C THR A 21 -4.95 13.37 16.06
N GLU A 22 -5.53 12.49 15.24
CA GLU A 22 -5.52 12.64 13.79
C GLU A 22 -6.41 13.83 13.35
N PRO A 23 -6.13 14.45 12.19
CA PRO A 23 -6.87 15.62 11.71
C PRO A 23 -8.31 15.24 11.31
N HIS A 24 -9.24 15.36 12.26
CA HIS A 24 -10.67 15.04 12.09
C HIS A 24 -11.59 16.26 12.17
N TRP A 25 -11.10 17.48 11.89
CA TRP A 25 -11.92 18.71 11.84
C TRP A 25 -12.86 18.95 13.04
N ILE A 26 -12.41 18.61 14.26
CA ILE A 26 -13.15 18.71 15.54
C ILE A 26 -14.23 17.61 15.71
N ASP A 27 -14.26 16.61 14.85
CA ASP A 27 -15.10 15.43 14.99
C ASP A 27 -14.36 14.22 15.60
N VAL A 28 -15.13 13.32 16.20
CA VAL A 28 -14.64 12.06 16.76
C VAL A 28 -14.87 10.94 15.77
N CYS A 29 -13.78 10.36 15.25
CA CYS A 29 -13.82 9.15 14.43
C CYS A 29 -13.78 7.89 15.32
N VAL A 30 -14.85 7.08 15.29
CA VAL A 30 -14.95 5.83 16.07
C VAL A 30 -14.60 4.58 15.26
N ALA A 31 -14.55 4.69 13.93
CA ALA A 31 -14.25 3.59 13.02
C ALA A 31 -13.62 4.12 11.72
N HIS A 32 -12.66 3.36 11.17
CA HIS A 32 -12.00 3.65 9.91
C HIS A 32 -11.65 2.35 9.17
N PRO A 33 -11.49 2.36 7.84
CA PRO A 33 -11.08 1.17 7.10
C PRO A 33 -9.65 0.76 7.46
N GLY A 34 -9.37 -0.53 7.34
CA GLY A 34 -8.01 -1.05 7.35
C GLY A 34 -7.23 -0.61 6.11
N ILE A 35 -5.91 -0.72 6.17
CA ILE A 35 -5.01 -0.40 5.06
C ILE A 35 -4.20 -1.66 4.73
N LEU A 36 -4.12 -1.99 3.44
CA LEU A 36 -3.30 -3.07 2.90
C LEU A 36 -2.22 -2.48 1.98
N TYR A 37 -0.97 -2.85 2.20
CA TYR A 37 0.12 -2.58 1.27
C TYR A 37 0.55 -3.90 0.62
N PHE A 38 0.67 -3.91 -0.71
CA PHE A 38 1.21 -5.04 -1.46
C PHE A 38 2.18 -4.52 -2.52
N ARG A 39 3.08 -5.40 -2.97
CA ARG A 39 4.06 -5.09 -4.01
C ARG A 39 3.88 -6.03 -5.17
N VAL A 40 3.78 -5.48 -6.38
CA VAL A 40 3.79 -6.22 -7.63
C VAL A 40 5.16 -6.09 -8.27
N VAL A 41 5.76 -7.21 -8.65
CA VAL A 41 7.02 -7.27 -9.38
C VAL A 41 6.72 -7.81 -10.77
N VAL A 42 7.05 -7.04 -11.80
CA VAL A 42 6.89 -7.44 -13.20
C VAL A 42 8.27 -7.61 -13.81
N GLU A 43 8.59 -8.84 -14.21
CA GLU A 43 9.86 -9.16 -14.83
C GLU A 43 9.79 -8.93 -16.35
N GLY A 44 10.79 -8.23 -16.87
CA GLY A 44 10.95 -7.99 -18.30
C GLY A 44 12.18 -8.70 -18.86
N LYS A 45 12.35 -8.59 -20.17
CA LYS A 45 13.55 -9.07 -20.88
C LYS A 45 14.15 -7.92 -21.67
N SER A 46 15.33 -7.47 -21.29
CA SER A 46 16.00 -6.35 -21.98
C SER A 46 16.40 -6.71 -23.41
N ALA A 47 16.20 -5.79 -24.33
CA ALA A 47 16.68 -5.85 -25.71
C ALA A 47 17.07 -4.44 -26.19
N HIS A 48 17.89 -4.35 -27.25
CA HIS A 48 18.19 -3.08 -27.90
C HIS A 48 16.87 -2.42 -28.36
N ALA A 49 16.71 -1.10 -28.18
CA ALA A 49 15.46 -0.41 -28.47
C ALA A 49 14.96 -0.63 -29.93
N GLY A 50 15.88 -0.63 -30.89
CA GLY A 50 15.59 -0.97 -32.30
C GLY A 50 15.25 -2.45 -32.58
N ARG A 51 15.34 -3.32 -31.58
CA ARG A 51 14.97 -4.75 -31.64
C ARG A 51 14.04 -5.12 -30.48
N GLY A 52 13.11 -4.24 -30.12
CA GLY A 52 12.19 -4.43 -29.00
C GLY A 52 11.39 -5.74 -29.04
N HIS A 53 11.14 -6.28 -30.23
CA HIS A 53 10.47 -7.58 -30.43
C HIS A 53 11.26 -8.80 -29.87
N LEU A 54 12.55 -8.64 -29.55
CA LEU A 54 13.36 -9.70 -28.92
C LEU A 54 13.30 -9.66 -27.38
N GLY A 55 12.72 -8.60 -26.81
CA GLY A 55 12.58 -8.35 -25.39
C GLY A 55 11.12 -8.31 -24.93
N VAL A 56 10.95 -8.07 -23.63
CA VAL A 56 9.66 -7.86 -22.96
C VAL A 56 9.80 -6.59 -22.13
N ASN A 57 8.96 -5.59 -22.42
CA ASN A 57 8.98 -4.33 -21.71
C ASN A 57 8.13 -4.41 -20.44
N ALA A 58 8.78 -4.60 -19.29
CA ALA A 58 8.10 -4.70 -18.00
C ALA A 58 7.20 -3.51 -17.67
N ALA A 59 7.51 -2.30 -18.15
CA ALA A 59 6.66 -1.13 -17.90
C ALA A 59 5.34 -1.20 -18.68
N VAL A 60 5.37 -1.75 -19.90
CA VAL A 60 4.17 -1.98 -20.71
C VAL A 60 3.34 -3.11 -20.10
N GLU A 61 3.98 -4.20 -19.69
CA GLU A 61 3.33 -5.33 -19.02
C GLU A 61 2.73 -4.95 -17.65
N ALA A 62 3.32 -3.98 -16.93
CA ALA A 62 2.80 -3.51 -15.65
C ALA A 62 1.51 -2.67 -15.75
N ALA A 63 1.26 -2.04 -16.91
CA ALA A 63 0.11 -1.15 -17.11
C ALA A 63 -1.27 -1.82 -16.85
N PRO A 64 -1.58 -3.03 -17.39
CA PRO A 64 -2.84 -3.70 -17.10
C PRO A 64 -3.01 -4.06 -15.61
N HIS A 65 -1.93 -4.40 -14.90
CA HIS A 65 -2.00 -4.71 -13.48
C HIS A 65 -2.38 -3.49 -12.64
N HIS A 66 -1.84 -2.32 -12.97
CA HIS A 66 -2.26 -1.06 -12.35
C HIS A 66 -3.73 -0.76 -12.60
N GLN A 67 -4.20 -0.90 -13.86
CA GLN A 67 -5.60 -0.68 -14.21
C GLN A 67 -6.55 -1.63 -13.49
N ALA A 68 -6.17 -2.91 -13.36
CA ALA A 68 -6.95 -3.91 -12.64
C ALA A 68 -7.06 -3.57 -11.14
N CYS A 69 -5.99 -3.07 -10.52
CA CYS A 69 -6.02 -2.64 -9.12
C CYS A 69 -6.90 -1.41 -8.93
N TRP A 70 -6.90 -0.46 -9.88
CA TRP A 70 -7.74 0.74 -9.82
C TRP A 70 -9.22 0.41 -9.99
N GLY A 71 -9.57 -0.47 -10.94
CA GLY A 71 -10.97 -0.81 -11.22
C GLY A 71 -11.63 -1.77 -10.21
N ALA A 72 -10.86 -2.33 -9.28
CA ALA A 72 -11.33 -3.25 -8.24
C ALA A 72 -11.61 -2.55 -6.89
N LEU A 73 -11.40 -1.24 -6.80
CA LEU A 73 -11.71 -0.36 -5.67
C LEU A 73 -12.91 0.53 -6.01
#